data_AF-A0A920JPD9-F1
#
_entry.id   AF-A0A920JPD9-F1
#
_cell.length_a   1.000
_cell.length_b   1.000
_cell.length_c   1.000
_cell.angle_alpha   90.00
_cell.angle_beta   90.00
_cell.angle_gamma   90.00
#
_symmetry.space_group_name_H-M   'P 1'
#
loop_
_entity.id
_entity.type
_entity.pdbx_description
1 polymer ?
#
loop_
_entity_poly.entity_id
_entity_poly.type
_entity_poly.pdbx_seq_one_letter_code
_entity_poly.pdbx_strand_id
1 'polypeptide(L)'
;MSDEVKKKWGLDELETIYDSPFNDLIWNSHNIHRKYHDPNAVQISTLMSIKTGGCPEDCKYCSQSIKYDTSLSLEKFLSVDEVREQAIIAKNNGASRFCMGAAWRNLKDSNLQKITDMIKEVKKLGMESCVTLV
;
A
#
# COMPACT_ATOMS: atom_id res chain seq x y z
N MET A 1 -1.12 20.71 17.20
CA MET A 1 -1.72 19.35 17.22
C MET A 1 -2.34 19.14 18.58
N SER A 2 -3.66 18.92 18.64
CA SER A 2 -4.40 18.75 19.90
C SER A 2 -3.90 17.52 20.68
N ASP A 3 -4.04 17.55 22.01
CA ASP A 3 -3.62 16.46 22.90
C ASP A 3 -4.37 15.14 22.61
N GLU A 4 -5.55 15.23 22.01
CA GLU A 4 -6.37 14.11 21.54
C GLU A 4 -5.65 13.26 20.46
N VAL A 5 -4.87 13.88 19.57
CA VAL A 5 -4.09 13.18 18.52
C VAL A 5 -2.85 12.49 19.09
N LYS A 6 -2.38 12.91 20.27
CA LYS A 6 -1.20 12.35 20.94
C LYS A 6 -1.54 11.29 21.99
N LYS A 7 -2.82 10.96 22.18
CA LYS A 7 -3.28 9.97 23.14
C LYS A 7 -2.64 8.60 22.85
N LYS A 8 -2.12 7.96 23.90
CA LYS A 8 -1.76 6.54 23.88
C LYS A 8 -2.98 5.75 24.34
N TRP A 9 -3.36 4.74 23.58
CA TRP A 9 -4.55 3.94 23.84
C TRP A 9 -4.20 2.66 24.59
N GLY A 10 -4.94 2.37 25.66
CA GLY A 10 -4.93 1.07 26.34
C GLY A 10 -5.72 0.00 25.58
N LEU A 11 -5.51 -1.28 25.90
CA LEU A 11 -6.26 -2.38 25.29
C LEU A 11 -7.74 -2.35 25.68
N ASP A 12 -8.03 -2.08 26.94
CA ASP A 12 -9.37 -1.90 27.52
C ASP A 12 -10.17 -0.79 26.82
N GLU A 13 -9.52 0.33 26.51
CA GLU A 13 -10.15 1.42 25.76
C GLU A 13 -10.45 1.01 24.30
N LEU A 14 -9.56 0.24 23.68
CA LEU A 14 -9.77 -0.25 22.31
C LEU A 14 -10.88 -1.32 22.26
N GLU A 15 -10.93 -2.22 23.23
CA GLU A 15 -12.01 -3.20 23.39
C GLU A 15 -13.37 -2.50 23.51
N THR A 16 -13.44 -1.43 24.31
CA THR A 16 -14.66 -0.61 24.43
C THR A 16 -15.12 -0.04 23.08
N ILE A 17 -14.19 0.42 22.24
CA ILE A 17 -14.52 0.92 20.89
C ILE A 17 -14.98 -0.23 20.00
N TYR A 18 -14.28 -1.37 20.04
CA TYR A 18 -14.61 -2.54 19.23
C TYR A 18 -15.99 -3.11 19.56
N ASP A 19 -16.37 -3.13 20.84
CA ASP A 19 -17.65 -3.63 21.33
C ASP A 19 -18.79 -2.59 21.30
N SER A 20 -18.52 -1.37 20.81
CA SER A 20 -19.53 -0.32 20.71
C SER A 20 -20.65 -0.70 19.74
N PRO A 21 -21.91 -0.25 19.96
CA PRO A 21 -22.98 -0.46 19.01
C PRO A 21 -22.60 0.03 17.62
N PHE A 22 -22.75 -0.84 16.61
CA PHE A 22 -22.21 -0.62 15.27
C PHE A 22 -22.62 0.72 14.64
N ASN A 23 -23.90 1.10 14.77
CA ASN A 23 -24.41 2.35 14.20
C ASN A 23 -23.82 3.59 14.90
N ASP A 24 -23.63 3.54 16.22
CA ASP A 24 -23.01 4.61 16.99
C ASP A 24 -21.52 4.71 16.65
N LEU A 25 -20.84 3.58 16.47
CA LEU A 25 -19.45 3.52 16.04
C LEU A 25 -19.25 4.17 14.66
N ILE A 26 -20.13 3.88 13.69
CA ILE A 26 -20.08 4.52 12.36
C ILE A 26 -20.27 6.03 12.48
N TRP A 27 -21.29 6.46 13.24
CA TRP A 27 -21.58 7.88 13.43
C TRP A 27 -20.38 8.63 14.02
N ASN A 28 -19.81 8.09 15.10
CA ASN A 28 -18.64 8.66 15.76
C ASN A 28 -17.42 8.69 14.82
N SER A 29 -17.19 7.61 14.07
CA SER A 29 -16.10 7.54 13.07
C SER A 29 -16.25 8.62 11.99
N HIS A 30 -17.47 8.83 11.49
CA HIS A 30 -17.74 9.85 10.48
C HIS A 30 -17.51 11.28 11.01
N ASN A 31 -17.92 11.56 12.24
CA ASN A 31 -17.68 12.84 12.89
C ASN A 31 -16.18 13.13 13.04
N ILE A 32 -15.39 12.14 13.45
CA ILE A 32 -13.93 12.26 13.55
C ILE A 32 -13.32 12.49 12.16
N HIS A 33 -13.74 11.72 11.16
CA HIS A 33 -13.25 11.89 9.78
C HIS A 33 -13.50 13.31 9.25
N ARG A 34 -14.71 13.84 9.41
CA ARG A 34 -15.07 15.22 9.03
C ARG A 34 -14.29 16.30 9.79
N LYS A 35 -13.89 16.03 11.04
CA LYS A 35 -13.11 16.97 11.87
C LYS A 35 -11.68 17.13 11.36
N TYR A 36 -11.08 16.07 10.81
CA TYR A 36 -9.65 16.02 10.50
C TYR A 36 -9.32 15.89 9.00
N HIS A 37 -10.31 15.62 8.14
CA HIS A 37 -10.13 15.46 6.70
C HIS A 37 -11.17 16.28 5.92
N ASP A 38 -10.85 16.59 4.66
CA ASP A 38 -11.88 17.01 3.70
C ASP A 38 -12.80 15.81 3.44
N PRO A 39 -14.09 15.88 3.85
CA PRO A 39 -14.98 14.74 3.84
C PRO A 39 -15.40 14.29 2.45
N ASN A 40 -15.14 15.09 1.42
CA ASN A 40 -15.47 14.76 0.03
C ASN A 40 -14.21 14.47 -0.81
N ALA A 41 -13.02 14.53 -0.21
CA ALA A 41 -11.78 14.17 -0.89
C ALA A 41 -11.46 12.68 -0.66
N VAL A 42 -10.98 12.01 -1.71
CA VAL A 42 -10.48 10.64 -1.64
C VAL A 42 -9.12 10.59 -2.31
N GLN A 43 -8.15 9.94 -1.66
CA GLN A 43 -6.85 9.68 -2.26
C GLN A 43 -6.91 8.44 -3.15
N ILE A 44 -6.59 8.60 -4.44
CA ILE A 44 -6.57 7.50 -5.40
C ILE A 44 -5.13 7.02 -5.56
N SER A 45 -4.88 5.77 -5.16
CA SER A 45 -3.59 5.10 -5.31
C SER A 45 -3.75 3.88 -6.20
N THR A 46 -2.87 3.73 -7.21
CA THR A 46 -2.80 2.52 -8.04
C THR A 46 -1.57 1.73 -7.66
N LEU A 47 -1.71 0.40 -7.53
CA LEU A 47 -0.63 -0.50 -7.20
C LEU A 47 -0.31 -1.41 -8.38
N MET A 48 0.99 -1.66 -8.59
CA MET A 48 1.48 -2.70 -9.49
C MET A 48 2.44 -3.65 -8.74
N SER A 49 2.29 -4.95 -8.98
CA SER A 49 3.30 -5.93 -8.57
C SER A 49 4.48 -5.87 -9.54
N ILE A 50 5.61 -5.34 -9.09
CA ILE A 50 6.84 -5.25 -9.89
C ILE A 50 7.62 -6.57 -9.89
N LYS A 51 7.33 -7.46 -8.93
CA LYS A 51 7.84 -8.85 -8.89
C LYS A 51 6.78 -9.74 -8.25
N THR A 52 6.20 -10.63 -9.04
CA THR A 52 5.07 -11.50 -8.63
C THR A 52 5.51 -12.93 -8.35
N GLY A 53 5.00 -13.50 -7.26
CA GLY A 53 5.21 -14.90 -6.86
C GLY A 53 6.61 -15.18 -6.34
N GLY A 54 6.88 -16.41 -5.90
CA GLY A 54 8.24 -16.79 -5.52
C GLY A 54 8.71 -16.21 -4.18
N CYS A 55 7.79 -15.83 -3.29
CA CYS A 55 8.12 -15.32 -1.97
C CYS A 55 8.46 -16.48 -1.02
N PRO A 56 9.59 -16.43 -0.28
CA PRO A 56 9.98 -17.51 0.64
C PRO A 56 9.19 -17.53 1.95
N GLU A 57 8.51 -16.43 2.30
CA GLU A 57 7.68 -16.32 3.51
C GLU A 57 6.48 -17.27 3.44
N ASP A 58 5.92 -17.63 4.60
CA ASP A 58 4.87 -18.64 4.74
C ASP A 58 3.52 -18.04 5.19
N CYS A 59 3.27 -16.77 4.86
CA CYS A 59 2.01 -16.09 5.19
C CYS A 59 0.80 -16.89 4.68
N LYS A 60 -0.02 -17.42 5.60
CA LYS A 60 -1.13 -18.36 5.32
C LYS A 60 -2.19 -17.84 4.35
N TYR A 61 -2.29 -16.53 4.21
CA TYR A 61 -3.26 -15.86 3.34
C TYR A 61 -2.69 -15.42 1.99
N CYS A 62 -1.36 -15.47 1.80
CA CYS A 62 -0.71 -14.88 0.63
C CYS A 62 -0.54 -15.91 -0.49
N SER A 63 -1.10 -15.63 -1.67
CA SER A 63 -0.96 -16.49 -2.84
C SER A 63 0.44 -16.50 -3.46
N GLN A 64 1.31 -15.55 -3.06
CA GLN A 64 2.66 -15.41 -3.63
C GLN A 64 3.72 -16.28 -2.92
N SER A 65 3.35 -16.93 -1.82
CA SER A 65 4.26 -17.80 -1.06
C SER A 65 4.55 -19.09 -1.83
N ILE A 66 5.84 -19.47 -1.89
CA ILE A 66 6.26 -20.76 -2.46
C ILE A 66 5.92 -21.97 -1.56
N LYS A 67 5.39 -21.72 -0.36
CA LYS A 67 5.05 -22.78 0.61
C LYS A 67 3.69 -23.41 0.33
N TYR A 68 2.87 -22.78 -0.53
CA TYR A 68 1.52 -23.21 -0.84
C TYR A 68 1.37 -23.40 -2.34
N ASP A 69 0.60 -24.42 -2.72
CA ASP A 69 0.25 -24.65 -4.11
C ASP A 69 -0.92 -23.73 -4.49
N THR A 70 -0.66 -22.78 -5.37
CA THR A 70 -1.65 -21.82 -5.87
C THR A 70 -1.55 -21.74 -7.39
N SER A 71 -2.60 -21.24 -8.04
CA SER A 71 -2.60 -21.02 -9.49
C SER A 71 -1.74 -19.83 -9.96
N LEU A 72 -0.94 -19.23 -9.08
CA LEU A 72 -0.16 -18.04 -9.39
C LEU A 72 1.08 -18.38 -10.23
N SER A 73 1.19 -17.76 -11.40
CA SER A 73 2.39 -17.80 -12.23
C SER A 73 3.49 -16.89 -11.68
N LEU A 74 4.73 -17.39 -11.70
CA LEU A 74 5.92 -16.59 -11.42
C LEU A 74 6.16 -15.59 -12.56
N GLU A 75 6.30 -14.32 -12.22
CA GLU A 75 6.63 -13.28 -13.19
C GLU A 75 8.04 -12.74 -12.95
N LYS A 76 8.65 -12.23 -14.03
CA LYS A 76 9.97 -11.61 -13.94
C LYS A 76 9.86 -10.26 -13.24
N PHE A 77 10.98 -9.85 -12.64
CA PHE A 77 11.11 -8.50 -12.10
C PHE A 77 11.07 -7.47 -13.23
N LEU A 78 10.00 -6.66 -13.26
CA LEU A 78 9.70 -5.69 -14.32
C LEU A 78 10.84 -4.69 -14.53
N SER A 79 10.98 -4.19 -15.75
CA SER A 79 11.88 -3.10 -16.12
C SER A 79 11.39 -1.74 -15.61
N VAL A 80 12.29 -0.75 -15.61
CA VAL A 80 11.93 0.64 -15.26
C VAL A 80 10.92 1.22 -16.26
N ASP A 81 11.06 0.88 -17.54
CA ASP A 81 10.16 1.36 -18.59
C ASP A 81 8.74 0.79 -18.46
N GLU A 82 8.61 -0.51 -18.16
CA GLU A 82 7.29 -1.13 -17.88
C GLU A 82 6.60 -0.45 -16.70
N VAL A 83 7.34 -0.17 -15.62
CA VAL A 83 6.80 0.55 -14.46
C VAL A 83 6.40 1.99 -14.82
N ARG A 84 7.22 2.69 -15.61
CA ARG A 84 6.93 4.05 -16.06
C ARG A 84 5.66 4.09 -16.91
N GLU A 85 5.50 3.17 -17.85
CA GLU A 85 4.32 3.07 -18.72
C GLU A 85 3.05 2.88 -17.88
N GLN A 86 3.08 1.95 -16.92
CA GLN A 86 1.96 1.70 -16.04
C GLN A 86 1.65 2.87 -15.10
N ALA A 87 2.67 3.59 -14.64
CA ALA A 87 2.49 4.81 -13.86
C ALA A 87 1.82 5.93 -14.68
N ILE A 88 2.18 6.07 -15.97
CA ILE A 88 1.51 7.02 -16.88
C ILE A 88 0.04 6.66 -17.05
N ILE A 89 -0.27 5.37 -17.29
CA ILE A 89 -1.64 4.89 -17.41
C ILE A 89 -2.43 5.17 -16.11
N ALA A 90 -1.85 4.86 -14.96
CA ALA A 90 -2.47 5.12 -13.66
C ALA A 90 -2.74 6.61 -13.43
N LYS A 91 -1.79 7.48 -13.78
CA LYS A 91 -1.96 8.94 -13.70
C LYS A 91 -3.11 9.42 -14.58
N ASN A 92 -3.17 8.94 -15.82
CA ASN A 92 -4.24 9.30 -16.76
C ASN A 92 -5.62 8.82 -16.28
N ASN A 93 -5.65 7.74 -15.49
CA ASN A 93 -6.85 7.24 -14.81
C ASN A 93 -7.17 7.97 -13.49
N GLY A 94 -6.43 9.03 -13.15
CA GLY A 94 -6.71 9.89 -11.99
C GLY A 94 -5.97 9.52 -10.70
N ALA A 95 -5.03 8.57 -10.73
CA ALA A 95 -4.22 8.25 -9.55
C ALA A 95 -3.28 9.42 -9.19
N SER A 96 -3.19 9.73 -7.89
CA SER A 96 -2.23 10.70 -7.35
C SER A 96 -0.98 10.02 -6.78
N ARG A 97 -1.07 8.71 -6.48
CA ARG A 97 0.02 7.89 -5.94
C ARG A 97 0.15 6.58 -6.73
N PHE A 98 1.39 6.19 -7.01
CA PHE A 98 1.71 4.89 -7.60
C PHE A 98 2.52 4.04 -6.62
N CYS A 99 2.01 2.85 -6.30
CA CYS A 99 2.59 1.90 -5.36
C CYS A 99 3.19 0.71 -6.09
N MET A 100 4.39 0.30 -5.70
CA MET A 100 5.08 -0.85 -6.28
C MET A 100 5.27 -1.94 -5.22
N GLY A 101 4.72 -3.12 -5.48
CA GLY A 101 4.84 -4.29 -4.61
C GLY A 101 5.83 -5.31 -5.15
N ALA A 102 6.71 -5.85 -4.31
CA ALA A 102 7.63 -6.93 -4.70
C ALA A 102 7.57 -8.09 -3.72
N ALA A 103 7.43 -9.31 -4.25
CA ALA A 103 7.38 -10.55 -3.48
C ALA A 103 8.78 -11.01 -2.98
N TRP A 104 9.43 -10.21 -2.15
CA TRP A 104 10.72 -10.53 -1.54
C TRP A 104 10.67 -10.32 -0.02
N ARG A 105 11.28 -11.24 0.73
CA ARG A 105 11.53 -11.03 2.16
C ARG A 105 12.33 -9.75 2.44
N ASN A 106 13.34 -9.46 1.62
CA ASN A 106 14.25 -8.32 1.81
C ASN A 106 14.70 -7.75 0.45
N LEU A 107 15.00 -6.45 0.43
CA LEU A 107 15.69 -5.82 -0.71
C LEU A 107 17.14 -6.28 -0.76
N LYS A 108 17.60 -6.72 -1.94
CA LYS A 108 19.02 -6.96 -2.20
C LYS A 108 19.65 -5.73 -2.82
N ASP A 109 20.92 -5.47 -2.52
CA ASP A 109 21.68 -4.35 -3.12
C ASP A 109 21.68 -4.39 -4.65
N SER A 110 21.69 -5.59 -5.23
CA SER A 110 21.60 -5.80 -6.68
C SER A 110 20.33 -5.21 -7.31
N ASN A 111 19.25 -5.07 -6.54
CA ASN A 111 17.97 -4.56 -7.01
C ASN A 111 17.73 -3.10 -6.60
N LEU A 112 18.49 -2.57 -5.62
CA LEU A 112 18.28 -1.24 -5.05
C LEU A 112 18.35 -0.13 -6.10
N GLN A 113 19.34 -0.20 -7.00
CA GLN A 113 19.49 0.79 -8.06
C GLN A 113 18.26 0.82 -8.98
N LYS A 114 17.79 -0.35 -9.40
CA LYS A 114 16.61 -0.47 -10.28
C LYS A 114 15.33 0.04 -9.61
N ILE A 115 15.11 -0.27 -8.34
CA ILE A 115 13.98 0.27 -7.55
C ILE A 115 14.09 1.79 -7.41
N THR A 116 15.28 2.31 -7.15
CA THR A 116 15.52 3.75 -7.05
C THR A 116 15.18 4.46 -8.36
N ASP A 117 15.53 3.86 -9.49
CA ASP A 117 15.23 4.41 -10.81
C ASP A 117 13.73 4.34 -11.14
N MET A 118 13.02 3.26 -10.75
CA MET A 118 11.55 3.21 -10.79
C MET A 118 10.90 4.34 -9.99
N ILE A 119 11.36 4.58 -8.75
CA ILE A 119 10.86 5.66 -7.89
C ILE A 119 11.08 7.02 -8.54
N LYS A 120 12.25 7.26 -9.14
CA LYS A 120 12.54 8.51 -9.86
C LYS A 120 11.60 8.72 -11.03
N GLU A 121 11.32 7.69 -11.83
CA GLU A 121 10.39 7.81 -12.96
C GLU A 121 8.97 8.16 -12.50
N VAL A 122 8.45 7.50 -11.45
CA VAL A 122 7.14 7.84 -10.87
C VAL A 122 7.11 9.29 -10.38
N LYS A 123 8.16 9.74 -9.69
CA LYS A 123 8.26 11.13 -9.19
C LYS A 123 8.35 12.16 -10.32
N LYS A 124 9.03 11.85 -11.43
CA LYS A 124 9.08 12.73 -12.62
C LYS A 124 7.68 12.97 -13.22
N LEU A 125 6.75 12.05 -13.02
CA LEU A 125 5.35 12.22 -13.43
C LEU A 125 4.55 13.14 -12.48
N GLY A 126 5.16 13.64 -11.40
CA GLY A 126 4.48 14.46 -10.39
C GLY A 126 3.55 13.67 -9.48
N MET A 127 3.70 12.34 -9.44
CA MET A 127 2.94 11.46 -8.54
C MET A 127 3.72 11.20 -7.26
N GLU A 128 3.01 10.88 -6.18
CA GLU A 128 3.62 10.23 -5.02
C GLU A 128 4.08 8.82 -5.40
N SER A 129 5.20 8.38 -4.80
CA SER A 129 5.75 7.04 -5.01
C SER A 129 5.79 6.29 -3.67
N CYS A 130 5.32 5.05 -3.69
CA CYS A 130 5.35 4.12 -2.57
C CYS A 130 5.96 2.78 -3.04
N VAL A 131 6.75 2.15 -2.18
CA VAL A 131 7.26 0.79 -2.43
C VAL A 131 7.05 -0.07 -1.20
N THR A 132 6.58 -1.30 -1.41
CA THR A 132 6.39 -2.30 -0.37
C THR A 132 7.11 -3.57 -0.80
N LEU A 133 8.06 -4.00 0.01
CA LEU A 133 8.89 -5.18 -0.22
C LEU A 133 8.46 -6.21 0.82
N VAL A 134 7.73 -7.25 0.39
CA VAL A 134 7.03 -8.23 1.25
C VAL A 134 7.36 -9.66 0.86
#